data_AF-A0A9E2R703-F1
#
_entry.id   AF-A0A9E2R703-F1
#
_cell.length_a   1.000
_cell.length_b   1.000
_cell.length_c   1.000
_cell.angle_alpha   90.00
_cell.angle_beta   90.00
_cell.angle_gamma   90.00
#
_symmetry.space_group_name_H-M   'P 1'
#
loop_
_entity.id
_entity.type
_entity.pdbx_description
1 polymer ?
#
loop_
_entity_poly.entity_id
_entity_poly.type
_entity_poly.pdbx_seq_one_letter_code
_entity_poly.pdbx_strand_id
1 'polypeptide(L)'
;MYIPAPARSQALATQPVTQLAPQVSTRPSYRPSLDANPPRVDRLDPTPASRPCLAAGLTLRRTIPESQRTLMLSRARYLNEADRTFLTQLLADGRTCRELAAIAQLNIPITGPASRANVTLLTRQARNTARLMQRRFIRLANRLLHPTFAYLITHLRDMPPTRARLCTLHFMHGLSIRDTARAMNLPYCTVRHICQVTLAKAEALAAATPATRTSMPESPTHHPGTS
;
A
#
# COMPACT_ATOMS: atom_id res chain seq x y z
N MET A 1 -54.12 56.81 8.15
CA MET A 1 -55.03 56.53 7.03
C MET A 1 -55.31 55.03 7.03
N TYR A 2 -56.58 54.65 7.00
CA TYR A 2 -57.09 53.29 7.20
C TYR A 2 -57.85 52.87 5.93
N ILE A 3 -58.05 51.54 5.77
CA ILE A 3 -59.00 50.83 4.87
C ILE A 3 -58.47 50.53 3.43
N PRO A 4 -58.68 49.34 2.81
CA PRO A 4 -58.68 47.95 3.30
C PRO A 4 -57.98 46.95 2.32
N ALA A 5 -57.89 45.68 2.71
CA ALA A 5 -57.71 44.55 1.79
C ALA A 5 -59.08 44.02 1.30
N PRO A 6 -59.22 43.60 0.03
CA PRO A 6 -60.35 42.77 -0.38
C PRO A 6 -59.97 41.32 -0.73
N ALA A 7 -60.77 40.43 -0.14
CA ALA A 7 -61.42 39.27 -0.74
C ALA A 7 -60.58 38.11 -1.34
N ARG A 8 -60.73 36.97 -0.65
CA ARG A 8 -60.74 35.61 -1.21
C ARG A 8 -61.62 35.54 -2.47
N SER A 9 -61.10 34.92 -3.52
CA SER A 9 -61.89 34.24 -4.55
C SER A 9 -61.40 32.81 -4.70
N GLN A 10 -62.30 31.89 -4.37
CA GLN A 10 -62.19 30.47 -4.62
C GLN A 10 -62.24 30.21 -6.13
N ALA A 11 -61.41 29.30 -6.62
CA ALA A 11 -61.69 28.55 -7.83
C ALA A 11 -61.30 27.09 -7.57
N LEU A 12 -62.32 26.31 -7.20
CA LEU A 12 -62.34 24.86 -7.37
C LEU A 12 -62.20 24.57 -8.87
N ALA A 13 -61.14 23.88 -9.26
CA ALA A 13 -61.10 23.15 -10.51
C ALA A 13 -60.61 21.73 -10.21
N THR A 14 -61.58 20.91 -9.85
CA THR A 14 -61.53 19.45 -9.88
C THR A 14 -61.06 19.02 -11.28
N GLN A 15 -59.96 18.28 -11.36
CA GLN A 15 -59.61 17.52 -12.56
C GLN A 15 -59.16 16.10 -12.21
N PRO A 16 -59.46 15.14 -13.11
CA PRO A 16 -59.87 13.80 -12.74
C PRO A 16 -58.71 12.82 -12.50
N VAL A 17 -59.03 11.82 -11.66
CA VAL A 17 -58.27 10.59 -11.49
C VAL A 17 -58.27 9.82 -12.82
N THR A 18 -57.18 9.92 -13.57
CA THR A 18 -56.87 8.97 -14.63
C THR A 18 -56.00 7.86 -14.04
N GLN A 19 -56.65 6.74 -13.74
CA GLN A 19 -56.00 5.45 -13.56
C GLN A 19 -55.24 5.11 -14.85
N LEU A 20 -53.92 4.98 -14.75
CA LEU A 20 -53.13 4.25 -15.73
C LEU A 20 -52.48 3.04 -15.04
N ALA A 21 -52.61 1.91 -15.74
CA ALA A 21 -52.26 0.55 -15.40
C ALA A 21 -50.91 0.32 -14.68
N PRO A 22 -50.74 -0.82 -13.99
CA PRO A 22 -49.50 -1.18 -13.32
C PRO A 22 -48.39 -1.30 -14.37
N GLN A 23 -47.44 -0.37 -14.33
CA GLN A 23 -46.18 -0.51 -15.03
C GLN A 23 -45.45 -1.71 -14.42
N VAL A 24 -45.55 -2.84 -15.11
CA VAL A 24 -44.68 -3.99 -14.95
C VAL A 24 -43.26 -3.48 -15.19
N SER A 25 -42.59 -3.13 -14.10
CA SER A 25 -41.17 -2.82 -14.07
C SER A 25 -40.41 -4.07 -14.49
N THR A 26 -40.23 -4.25 -15.79
CA THR A 26 -39.21 -5.11 -16.38
C THR A 26 -37.85 -4.59 -15.90
N ARG A 27 -37.45 -5.05 -14.71
CA ARG A 27 -36.04 -5.01 -14.30
C ARG A 27 -35.26 -5.66 -15.43
N PRO A 28 -34.28 -5.00 -16.05
CA PRO A 28 -33.30 -5.73 -16.83
C PRO A 28 -32.64 -6.71 -15.86
N SER A 29 -32.91 -8.00 -16.06
CA SER A 29 -32.20 -9.10 -15.42
C SER A 29 -30.74 -9.00 -15.84
N TYR A 30 -29.97 -8.18 -15.12
CA TYR A 30 -28.51 -8.25 -15.16
C TYR A 30 -28.11 -9.55 -14.48
N ARG A 31 -28.06 -10.62 -15.28
CA ARG A 31 -27.31 -11.83 -14.96
C ARG A 31 -25.84 -11.44 -15.10
N PRO A 32 -25.03 -11.38 -14.03
CA PRO A 32 -23.60 -11.30 -14.21
C PRO A 32 -23.18 -12.66 -14.78
N SER A 33 -22.74 -12.66 -16.04
CA SER A 33 -22.10 -13.82 -16.67
C SER A 33 -20.95 -14.28 -15.77
N LEU A 34 -21.07 -15.50 -15.28
CA LEU A 34 -20.20 -16.14 -14.30
C LEU A 34 -18.90 -16.70 -14.90
N ASP A 35 -18.42 -16.13 -16.01
CA ASP A 35 -17.26 -16.66 -16.77
C ASP A 35 -16.11 -15.66 -16.99
N ALA A 36 -16.16 -14.48 -16.38
CA ALA A 36 -14.98 -13.63 -16.29
C ALA A 36 -14.52 -13.61 -14.83
N ASN A 37 -13.68 -14.58 -14.47
CA ASN A 37 -12.83 -14.48 -13.29
C ASN A 37 -12.07 -13.15 -13.44
N PRO A 38 -12.40 -12.07 -12.68
CA PRO A 38 -11.66 -10.84 -12.82
C PRO A 38 -10.21 -11.19 -12.48
N PRO A 39 -9.20 -10.72 -13.25
CA PRO A 39 -7.82 -11.01 -12.92
C PRO A 39 -7.66 -10.64 -11.46
N ARG A 40 -7.25 -11.64 -10.65
CA ARG A 40 -6.78 -11.39 -9.30
C ARG A 40 -5.83 -10.22 -9.48
N VAL A 41 -6.11 -9.12 -8.80
CA VAL A 41 -5.14 -8.03 -8.72
C VAL A 41 -4.04 -8.64 -7.87
N ASP A 42 -3.16 -9.36 -8.55
CA ASP A 42 -2.08 -10.12 -7.98
C ASP A 42 -1.21 -9.10 -7.28
N ARG A 43 -1.25 -9.20 -5.94
CA ARG A 43 -0.11 -9.03 -5.06
C ARG A 43 1.06 -8.31 -5.74
N LEU A 44 1.03 -6.96 -5.80
CA LEU A 44 2.09 -6.06 -6.30
C LEU A 44 3.33 -6.86 -6.73
N ASP A 45 3.30 -7.39 -7.96
CA ASP A 45 4.34 -8.32 -8.37
C ASP A 45 5.63 -7.52 -8.48
N PRO A 46 6.66 -7.81 -7.67
CA PRO A 46 7.88 -7.03 -7.69
C PRO A 46 8.55 -7.24 -9.05
N THR A 47 8.80 -6.14 -9.76
CA THR A 47 9.65 -6.10 -10.95
C THR A 47 10.93 -6.91 -10.66
N PRO A 48 11.33 -7.86 -11.51
CA PRO A 48 12.40 -8.81 -11.20
C PRO A 48 13.75 -8.14 -10.92
N ALA A 49 13.95 -6.89 -11.38
CA ALA A 49 15.17 -6.12 -11.23
C ALA A 49 15.46 -5.57 -9.82
N SER A 50 14.58 -5.77 -8.82
CA SER A 50 14.78 -5.25 -7.45
C SER A 50 14.43 -6.23 -6.35
N ARG A 51 14.63 -7.53 -6.59
CA ARG A 51 14.55 -8.52 -5.52
C ARG A 51 15.83 -8.45 -4.67
N PRO A 52 15.78 -8.02 -3.39
CA PRO A 52 16.94 -8.19 -2.53
C PRO A 52 17.20 -9.71 -2.39
N CYS A 53 18.37 -10.14 -2.82
CA CYS A 53 18.84 -11.52 -2.77
C CYS A 53 19.12 -11.89 -1.30
N LEU A 54 18.10 -12.31 -0.54
CA LEU A 54 18.26 -12.55 0.90
C LEU A 54 18.41 -14.04 1.19
N ALA A 55 19.65 -14.52 1.18
CA ALA A 55 20.00 -15.81 1.75
C ALA A 55 19.73 -15.80 3.28
N ALA A 56 19.10 -16.86 3.78
CA ALA A 56 18.73 -16.99 5.18
C ALA A 56 20.00 -17.10 6.06
N GLY A 57 20.23 -16.09 6.91
CA GLY A 57 21.26 -16.15 7.95
C GLY A 57 22.41 -15.14 7.81
N LEU A 58 22.51 -14.42 6.69
CA LEU A 58 23.47 -13.33 6.56
C LEU A 58 22.86 -12.01 7.03
N THR A 59 23.62 -11.22 7.79
CA THR A 59 23.26 -9.86 8.20
C THR A 59 22.84 -9.06 6.97
N LEU A 60 21.56 -8.65 6.92
CA LEU A 60 20.96 -7.92 5.80
C LEU A 60 21.71 -6.62 5.48
N ARG A 61 22.40 -6.07 6.49
CA ARG A 61 23.30 -4.93 6.39
C ARG A 61 24.43 -5.12 5.37
N ARG A 62 24.91 -6.35 5.17
CA ARG A 62 25.99 -6.67 4.22
C ARG A 62 25.49 -6.95 2.81
N THR A 63 24.23 -7.34 2.66
CA THR A 63 23.65 -7.74 1.37
C THR A 63 22.96 -6.61 0.63
N ILE A 64 22.52 -5.57 1.34
CA ILE A 64 21.77 -4.45 0.76
C ILE A 64 22.73 -3.28 0.52
N PRO A 65 22.75 -2.68 -0.68
CA PRO A 65 23.55 -1.49 -0.96
C PRO A 65 23.25 -0.35 0.03
N GLU A 66 24.28 0.38 0.44
CA GLU A 66 24.19 1.49 1.40
C GLU A 66 23.17 2.56 0.95
N SER A 67 23.11 2.84 -0.35
CA SER A 67 22.17 3.77 -0.96
C SER A 67 20.71 3.32 -0.76
N GLN A 68 20.42 2.03 -0.99
CA GLN A 68 19.09 1.46 -0.78
C GLN A 68 18.73 1.44 0.70
N ARG A 69 19.68 1.11 1.58
CA ARG A 69 19.47 1.13 3.03
C ARG A 69 19.08 2.53 3.52
N THR A 70 19.84 3.54 3.12
CA THR A 70 19.59 4.94 3.44
C THR A 70 18.24 5.38 2.91
N LEU A 71 17.91 5.01 1.67
CA LEU A 71 16.60 5.29 1.07
C LEU A 71 15.46 4.65 1.87
N MET A 72 15.58 3.36 2.23
CA MET A 72 14.57 2.66 3.02
C MET A 72 14.37 3.30 4.40
N LEU A 73 15.45 3.64 5.11
CA LEU A 73 15.36 4.32 6.41
C LEU A 73 14.72 5.71 6.28
N SER A 74 15.07 6.48 5.26
CA SER A 74 14.44 7.78 5.00
C SER A 74 12.94 7.68 4.69
N ARG A 75 12.50 6.57 4.08
CA ARG A 75 11.10 6.30 3.75
C ARG A 75 10.34 5.63 4.90
N ALA A 76 11.04 4.97 5.83
CA ALA A 76 10.45 4.31 6.99
C ALA A 76 9.70 5.27 7.93
N ARG A 77 10.03 6.57 7.91
CA ARG A 77 9.31 7.61 8.67
C ARG A 77 7.81 7.71 8.36
N TYR A 78 7.39 7.22 7.20
CA TYR A 78 5.99 7.23 6.78
C TYR A 78 5.25 5.90 7.08
N LEU A 79 5.96 4.91 7.61
CA LEU A 79 5.34 3.66 8.03
C LEU A 79 4.69 3.81 9.41
N ASN A 80 3.91 2.80 9.80
CA ASN A 80 3.43 2.71 11.17
C ASN A 80 4.61 2.48 12.14
N GLU A 81 4.39 2.74 13.43
CA GLU A 81 5.44 2.66 14.45
C GLU A 81 6.09 1.27 14.52
N ALA A 82 5.27 0.21 14.42
CA ALA A 82 5.73 -1.17 14.52
C ALA A 82 6.62 -1.60 13.33
N ASP A 83 6.34 -1.13 12.11
CA ASP A 83 7.16 -1.41 10.93
C ASP A 83 8.42 -0.53 10.92
N ARG A 84 8.30 0.72 11.36
CA ARG A 84 9.41 1.66 11.49
C ARG A 84 10.46 1.14 12.47
N THR A 85 10.05 0.81 13.69
CA THR A 85 10.93 0.24 14.73
C THR A 85 11.59 -1.05 14.25
N PHE A 86 10.82 -1.95 13.62
CA PHE A 86 11.34 -3.18 13.03
C PHE A 86 12.44 -2.90 11.97
N LEU A 87 12.22 -1.96 11.05
CA LEU A 87 13.22 -1.63 10.02
C LEU A 87 14.44 -0.93 10.59
N THR A 88 14.27 -0.03 11.57
CA THR A 88 15.39 0.64 12.24
C THR A 88 16.28 -0.40 12.94
N GLN A 89 15.69 -1.31 13.71
CA GLN A 89 16.45 -2.36 14.39
C GLN A 89 17.20 -3.28 13.42
N LEU A 90 16.60 -3.55 12.27
CA LEU A 90 17.17 -4.45 11.27
C LEU A 90 18.27 -3.79 10.44
N LEU A 91 18.07 -2.53 10.02
CA LEU A 91 18.93 -1.84 9.06
C LEU A 91 19.94 -0.89 9.71
N ALA A 92 19.55 -0.17 10.76
CA ALA A 92 20.43 0.75 11.48
C ALA A 92 21.24 0.00 12.55
N ASP A 93 20.56 -0.75 13.43
CA ASP A 93 21.23 -1.47 14.52
C ASP A 93 21.87 -2.78 14.03
N GLY A 94 21.51 -3.25 12.83
CA GLY A 94 22.06 -4.45 12.22
C GLY A 94 21.61 -5.77 12.86
N ARG A 95 20.53 -5.76 13.65
CA ARG A 95 19.98 -6.97 14.28
C ARG A 95 19.54 -7.98 13.24
N THR A 96 19.67 -9.26 13.53
CA THR A 96 19.18 -10.31 12.63
C THR A 96 17.69 -10.56 12.83
N CYS A 97 16.98 -11.05 11.78
CA CYS A 97 15.58 -11.49 11.91
C CYS A 97 15.40 -12.56 13.00
N ARG A 98 16.46 -13.33 13.31
CA ARG A 98 16.46 -14.35 14.35
C ARG A 98 16.50 -13.72 15.75
N GLU A 99 17.34 -12.71 15.97
CA GLU A 99 17.37 -11.94 17.23
C GLU A 99 16.04 -11.24 17.47
N LEU A 100 15.48 -10.58 16.45
CA LEU A 100 14.19 -9.91 16.56
C LEU A 100 13.05 -10.91 16.86
N ALA A 101 13.11 -12.10 16.26
CA ALA A 101 12.16 -13.17 16.56
C ALA A 101 12.31 -13.68 18.01
N ALA A 102 13.55 -13.79 18.52
CA ALA A 102 13.79 -14.19 19.91
C ALA A 102 13.24 -13.15 20.88
N ILE A 103 13.48 -11.85 20.67
CA ILE A 103 12.93 -10.76 21.49
C ILE A 103 11.40 -10.80 21.48
N ALA A 104 10.78 -10.99 20.31
CA ALA A 104 9.33 -11.10 20.20
C ALA A 104 8.76 -12.35 20.91
N GLN A 105 9.52 -13.45 20.99
CA GLN A 105 9.12 -14.68 21.70
C GLN A 105 9.31 -14.60 23.21
N LEU A 106 10.28 -13.83 23.69
CA LEU A 106 10.50 -13.63 25.14
C LEU A 106 9.31 -12.93 25.82
N ASN A 107 8.42 -12.30 25.06
CA ASN A 107 7.16 -11.74 25.57
C ASN A 107 6.02 -12.77 25.63
N ILE A 108 6.23 -14.03 25.23
CA ILE A 108 5.23 -15.09 25.37
C ILE A 108 5.51 -15.79 26.71
N PRO A 109 4.62 -15.70 27.70
CA PRO A 109 4.81 -16.37 28.98
C PRO A 109 4.87 -17.89 28.74
N ILE A 110 6.01 -18.51 29.05
CA ILE A 110 6.15 -19.95 29.03
C ILE A 110 5.59 -20.47 30.35
N THR A 111 4.29 -20.75 30.38
CA THR A 111 3.66 -21.46 31.50
C THR A 111 3.92 -22.96 31.36
N GLY A 112 4.93 -23.49 32.04
CA GLY A 112 5.12 -24.95 32.23
C GLY A 112 6.58 -25.41 32.35
N PRO A 113 6.83 -26.62 32.90
CA PRO A 113 8.17 -27.17 33.07
C PRO A 113 8.86 -27.48 31.73
N ALA A 114 10.16 -27.26 31.67
CA ALA A 114 10.98 -27.45 30.47
C ALA A 114 11.19 -28.95 30.14
N SER A 115 10.21 -29.57 29.46
CA SER A 115 10.39 -30.89 28.84
C SER A 115 11.27 -30.80 27.58
N ARG A 116 12.05 -31.84 27.25
CA ARG A 116 12.79 -31.93 25.97
C ARG A 116 11.89 -31.73 24.74
N ALA A 117 10.61 -32.14 24.83
CA ALA A 117 9.61 -31.90 23.79
C ALA A 117 9.26 -30.41 23.64
N ASN A 118 9.29 -29.65 24.74
CA ASN A 118 9.07 -28.20 24.73
C ASN A 118 10.24 -27.48 24.05
N VAL A 119 11.48 -27.98 24.19
CA VAL A 119 12.66 -27.38 23.54
C VAL A 119 12.59 -27.46 22.02
N THR A 120 12.21 -28.61 21.45
CA THR A 120 12.04 -28.79 19.98
C THR A 120 10.88 -27.98 19.42
N LEU A 121 9.76 -27.89 20.14
CA LEU A 121 8.64 -27.02 19.76
C LEU A 121 9.03 -25.55 19.76
N LEU A 122 9.71 -25.07 20.81
CA LEU A 122 10.21 -23.70 20.90
C LEU A 122 11.21 -23.38 19.78
N THR A 123 12.11 -24.30 19.43
CA THR A 123 13.02 -24.07 18.29
C THR A 123 12.30 -24.02 16.95
N ARG A 124 11.26 -24.84 16.75
CA ARG A 124 10.44 -24.80 15.53
C ARG A 124 9.62 -23.50 15.44
N GLN A 125 9.03 -23.08 16.54
CA GLN A 125 8.33 -21.80 16.67
C GLN A 125 9.29 -20.64 16.37
N ALA A 126 10.50 -20.68 16.94
CA ALA A 126 11.54 -19.68 16.70
C ALA A 126 11.91 -19.52 15.22
N ARG A 127 12.12 -20.65 14.53
CA ARG A 127 12.40 -20.67 13.09
C ARG A 127 11.23 -20.15 12.26
N ASN A 128 10.00 -20.50 12.62
CA ASN A 128 8.81 -20.01 11.93
C ASN A 128 8.66 -18.49 12.09
N THR A 129 8.85 -17.95 13.29
CA THR A 129 8.82 -16.51 13.53
C THR A 129 9.92 -15.79 12.77
N ALA A 130 11.14 -16.31 12.73
CA ALA A 130 12.23 -15.71 11.95
C ALA A 130 11.92 -15.65 10.45
N ARG A 131 11.32 -16.71 9.89
CA ARG A 131 10.83 -16.73 8.50
C ARG A 131 9.70 -15.72 8.26
N LEU A 132 8.79 -15.56 9.22
CA LEU A 132 7.73 -14.55 9.16
C LEU A 132 8.32 -13.13 9.19
N MET A 133 9.34 -12.87 10.02
CA MET A 133 10.05 -11.60 10.04
C MET A 133 10.78 -11.33 8.73
N GLN A 134 11.43 -12.34 8.13
CA GLN A 134 12.05 -12.21 6.82
C GLN A 134 11.03 -11.90 5.72
N ARG A 135 9.88 -12.59 5.70
CA ARG A 135 8.78 -12.30 4.77
C ARG A 135 8.22 -10.91 4.99
N ARG A 136 8.08 -10.47 6.24
CA ARG A 136 7.67 -9.10 6.58
C ARG A 136 8.68 -8.11 6.01
N PHE A 137 9.98 -8.31 6.24
CA PHE A 137 11.02 -7.47 5.68
C PHE A 137 10.96 -7.37 4.15
N ILE A 138 10.87 -8.50 3.44
CA ILE A 138 10.79 -8.50 1.97
C ILE A 138 9.59 -7.69 1.48
N ARG A 139 8.41 -7.85 2.12
CA ARG A 139 7.23 -7.07 1.79
C ARG A 139 7.44 -5.57 2.05
N LEU A 140 8.04 -5.22 3.17
CA LEU A 140 8.35 -3.82 3.50
C LEU A 140 9.37 -3.22 2.54
N ALA A 141 10.43 -3.95 2.20
CA ALA A 141 11.44 -3.53 1.24
C ALA A 141 10.83 -3.28 -0.13
N ASN A 142 10.10 -4.26 -0.68
CA ASN A 142 9.42 -4.10 -1.96
C ASN A 142 8.45 -2.91 -1.95
N ARG A 143 7.69 -2.73 -0.86
CA ARG A 143 6.78 -1.60 -0.69
C ARG A 143 7.51 -0.26 -0.67
N LEU A 144 8.56 -0.14 0.14
CA LEU A 144 9.32 1.09 0.29
C LEU A 144 10.10 1.46 -0.97
N LEU A 145 10.56 0.47 -1.74
CA LEU A 145 11.31 0.69 -2.98
C LEU A 145 10.40 0.86 -4.20
N HIS A 146 9.10 0.53 -4.09
CA HIS A 146 8.16 0.65 -5.20
C HIS A 146 8.03 2.12 -5.68
N PRO A 147 7.92 2.36 -7.01
CA PRO A 147 7.76 3.71 -7.57
C PRO A 147 6.53 4.43 -7.02
N THR A 148 5.45 3.71 -6.72
CA THR A 148 4.24 4.29 -6.09
C THR A 148 4.54 4.93 -4.75
N PHE A 149 5.46 4.38 -3.95
CA PHE A 149 5.83 4.98 -2.67
C PHE A 149 6.55 6.31 -2.87
N ALA A 150 7.45 6.36 -3.86
CA ALA A 150 8.15 7.59 -4.24
C ALA A 150 7.17 8.66 -4.73
N TYR A 151 6.26 8.28 -5.64
CA TYR A 151 5.19 9.14 -6.15
C TYR A 151 4.37 9.74 -5.01
N LEU A 152 3.95 8.91 -4.06
CA LEU A 152 3.14 9.34 -2.94
C LEU A 152 3.87 10.32 -2.03
N ILE A 153 5.14 10.08 -1.67
CA ILE A 153 5.90 11.03 -0.83
C ILE A 153 5.90 12.43 -1.44
N THR A 154 6.10 12.53 -2.75
CA THR A 154 6.20 13.82 -3.46
C THR A 154 4.85 14.52 -3.57
N HIS A 155 3.77 13.77 -3.84
CA HIS A 155 2.47 14.36 -4.18
C HIS A 155 1.44 14.34 -3.04
N LEU A 156 1.76 13.75 -1.88
CA LEU A 156 0.77 13.54 -0.81
C LEU A 156 0.12 14.85 -0.34
N ARG A 157 0.91 15.93 -0.30
CA ARG A 157 0.48 17.25 0.18
C ARG A 157 -0.49 17.95 -0.76
N ASP A 158 -0.37 17.66 -2.06
CA ASP A 158 -1.21 18.27 -3.09
C ASP A 158 -2.48 17.45 -3.38
N MET A 159 -2.57 16.24 -2.82
CA MET A 159 -3.75 15.39 -2.99
C MET A 159 -4.92 15.88 -2.12
N PRO A 160 -6.17 15.70 -2.60
CA PRO A 160 -7.35 15.87 -1.75
C PRO A 160 -7.24 15.03 -0.47
N PRO A 161 -7.66 15.54 0.70
CA PRO A 161 -7.37 14.93 2.00
C PRO A 161 -7.90 13.50 2.12
N THR A 162 -9.09 13.23 1.58
CA THR A 162 -9.67 11.88 1.53
C THR A 162 -8.80 10.90 0.74
N ARG A 163 -8.25 11.34 -0.40
CA ARG A 163 -7.37 10.54 -1.23
C ARG A 163 -6.01 10.33 -0.56
N ALA A 164 -5.43 11.38 0.01
CA ALA A 164 -4.18 11.30 0.76
C ALA A 164 -4.27 10.29 1.90
N ARG A 165 -5.36 10.35 2.69
CA ARG A 165 -5.61 9.40 3.79
C ARG A 165 -5.78 7.97 3.30
N LEU A 166 -6.58 7.75 2.26
CA LEU A 166 -6.76 6.43 1.64
C LEU A 166 -5.44 5.85 1.14
N CYS A 167 -4.65 6.64 0.40
CA CYS A 167 -3.36 6.22 -0.12
C CYS A 167 -2.36 5.92 1.01
N THR A 168 -2.39 6.69 2.10
CA THR A 168 -1.55 6.46 3.28
C THR A 168 -1.89 5.11 3.93
N LEU A 169 -3.17 4.84 4.19
CA LEU A 169 -3.63 3.57 4.76
C LEU A 169 -3.24 2.37 3.86
N HIS A 170 -3.53 2.46 2.56
CA HIS A 170 -3.32 1.34 1.65
C HIS A 170 -1.85 1.14 1.27
N PHE A 171 -1.19 2.15 0.73
CA PHE A 171 0.15 2.02 0.16
C PHE A 171 1.26 2.20 1.20
N MET A 172 1.07 3.05 2.21
CA MET A 172 2.11 3.29 3.23
C MET A 172 1.97 2.31 4.39
N HIS A 173 0.77 2.10 4.91
CA HIS A 173 0.55 1.16 6.02
C HIS A 173 0.30 -0.27 5.55
N GLY A 174 -0.02 -0.50 4.26
CA GLY A 174 -0.19 -1.84 3.71
C GLY A 174 -1.50 -2.50 4.09
N LEU A 175 -2.52 -1.72 4.45
CA LEU A 175 -3.87 -2.24 4.67
C LEU A 175 -4.42 -2.83 3.38
N SER A 176 -5.21 -3.90 3.49
CA SER A 176 -5.91 -4.44 2.32
C SER A 176 -6.91 -3.42 1.78
N ILE A 177 -7.33 -3.54 0.51
CA ILE A 177 -8.37 -2.67 -0.06
C ILE A 177 -9.66 -2.76 0.76
N ARG A 178 -10.00 -3.96 1.28
CA ARG A 178 -11.16 -4.19 2.13
C ARG A 178 -11.04 -3.48 3.47
N ASP A 179 -9.89 -3.60 4.13
CA ASP A 179 -9.68 -2.97 5.45
C ASP A 179 -9.58 -1.44 5.31
N THR A 180 -9.01 -0.96 4.20
CA THR A 180 -9.00 0.46 3.87
C THR A 180 -10.41 1.00 3.64
N ALA A 181 -11.24 0.27 2.89
CA ALA A 181 -12.65 0.62 2.66
C ALA A 181 -13.44 0.69 3.97
N ARG A 182 -13.25 -0.29 4.87
CA ARG A 182 -13.83 -0.28 6.21
C ARG A 182 -13.33 0.90 7.05
N ALA A 183 -12.02 1.13 7.09
CA ALA A 183 -11.42 2.20 7.89
C ALA A 183 -11.83 3.61 7.42
N MET A 184 -12.11 3.77 6.12
CA MET A 184 -12.54 5.03 5.51
C MET A 184 -14.06 5.19 5.43
N ASN A 185 -14.84 4.16 5.78
CA ASN A 185 -16.29 4.10 5.52
C ASN A 185 -16.65 4.40 4.05
N LEU A 186 -15.89 3.84 3.11
CA LEU A 186 -16.10 4.02 1.67
C LEU A 186 -16.48 2.69 0.99
N PRO A 187 -17.24 2.74 -0.12
CA PRO A 187 -17.51 1.55 -0.91
C PRO A 187 -16.21 0.93 -1.46
N TYR A 188 -16.14 -0.40 -1.49
CA TYR A 188 -14.97 -1.14 -1.99
C TYR A 188 -14.57 -0.74 -3.41
N CYS A 189 -15.55 -0.58 -4.30
CA CYS A 189 -15.31 -0.21 -5.71
C CYS A 189 -14.64 1.17 -5.84
N THR A 190 -15.04 2.13 -5.01
CA THR A 190 -14.45 3.48 -4.97
C THR A 190 -12.99 3.42 -4.55
N VAL A 191 -12.68 2.67 -3.49
CA VAL A 191 -11.29 2.50 -3.02
C VAL A 191 -10.44 1.83 -4.09
N ARG A 192 -10.95 0.76 -4.71
CA ARG A 192 -10.25 0.05 -5.79
C ARG A 192 -9.94 0.99 -6.96
N HIS A 193 -10.91 1.79 -7.40
CA HIS A 193 -10.72 2.73 -8.50
C HIS A 193 -9.66 3.79 -8.16
N ILE A 194 -9.71 4.40 -6.98
CA ILE A 194 -8.72 5.39 -6.54
C ILE A 194 -7.32 4.78 -6.48
N CYS A 195 -7.18 3.55 -5.99
CA CYS A 195 -5.90 2.84 -5.96
C CYS A 195 -5.35 2.61 -7.37
N GLN A 196 -6.19 2.16 -8.32
CA GLN A 196 -5.79 1.93 -9.71
C GLN A 196 -5.33 3.21 -10.41
N VAL A 197 -6.08 4.32 -10.26
CA VAL A 197 -5.70 5.62 -10.82
C VAL A 197 -4.37 6.10 -10.22
N THR A 198 -4.12 5.84 -8.94
CA THR A 198 -2.88 6.24 -8.28
C THR A 198 -1.68 5.41 -8.75
N LEU A 199 -1.87 4.09 -8.93
CA LEU A 199 -0.86 3.21 -9.50
C LEU A 199 -0.50 3.63 -10.92
N ALA A 200 -1.49 3.85 -11.79
CA ALA A 200 -1.27 4.28 -13.16
C ALA A 200 -0.51 5.61 -13.25
N LYS A 201 -0.82 6.58 -12.39
CA LYS A 201 -0.08 7.85 -12.32
C LYS A 201 1.37 7.66 -11.87
N ALA A 202 1.60 6.81 -10.87
CA ALA A 202 2.94 6.52 -10.39
C ALA A 202 3.80 5.80 -11.44
N GLU A 203 3.21 4.85 -12.16
CA GLU A 203 3.88 4.12 -13.25
C GLU A 203 4.19 5.05 -14.43
N ALA A 204 3.23 5.89 -14.83
CA ALA A 204 3.47 6.89 -15.88
C ALA A 204 4.61 7.85 -15.52
N LEU A 205 4.68 8.32 -14.26
CA LEU A 205 5.76 9.19 -13.81
C LEU A 205 7.11 8.45 -13.74
N ALA A 206 7.10 7.20 -13.30
CA ALA A 206 8.31 6.37 -13.26
C ALA A 206 8.85 6.07 -14.67
N ALA A 207 7.97 5.84 -15.64
CA ALA A 207 8.33 5.67 -17.04
C ALA A 207 8.83 6.97 -17.69
N ALA A 208 8.25 8.11 -17.31
CA ALA A 208 8.64 9.43 -17.80
C ALA A 208 9.93 9.97 -17.17
N THR A 209 10.41 9.37 -16.08
CA THR A 209 11.71 9.71 -15.49
C THR A 209 12.76 8.83 -16.18
N PRO A 210 13.44 9.31 -17.25
CA PRO A 210 14.54 8.54 -17.81
C PRO A 210 15.54 8.32 -16.69
N ALA A 211 15.85 7.06 -16.39
CA ALA A 211 16.95 6.71 -15.51
C ALA A 211 18.12 7.54 -16.01
N THR A 212 18.54 8.52 -15.21
CA THR A 212 19.61 9.44 -15.54
C THR A 212 20.77 8.57 -15.99
N ARG A 213 20.94 8.48 -17.31
CA ARG A 213 22.06 7.77 -17.91
C ARG A 213 23.23 8.48 -17.27
N THR A 214 23.98 7.73 -16.47
CA THR A 214 25.37 8.00 -16.18
C THR A 214 26.04 8.20 -17.53
N SER A 215 25.94 9.41 -18.06
CA SER A 215 26.86 9.95 -19.03
C SER A 215 28.17 9.91 -18.27
N MET A 216 28.94 8.86 -18.54
CA MET A 216 30.35 8.89 -18.25
C MET A 216 30.88 10.22 -18.79
N PRO A 217 31.60 11.02 -17.99
CA PRO A 217 32.32 12.14 -18.55
C PRO A 217 33.22 11.55 -19.63
N GLU A 218 33.02 11.98 -20.88
CA GLU A 218 33.91 11.68 -21.98
C GLU A 218 35.32 12.01 -21.51
N SER A 219 36.16 10.98 -21.39
CA SER A 219 37.58 11.14 -21.09
C SER A 219 38.16 12.11 -22.12
N PRO A 220 38.79 13.23 -21.72
CA PRO A 220 39.44 14.11 -22.68
C PRO A 220 40.57 13.32 -23.35
N THR A 221 40.39 13.03 -24.64
CA THR A 221 41.43 12.50 -25.51
C THR A 221 42.60 13.49 -25.55
N HIS A 222 43.67 13.18 -24.83
CA HIS A 222 44.97 13.80 -25.01
C HIS A 222 45.48 13.49 -26.43
N HIS A 223 45.52 14.51 -27.29
CA HIS A 223 46.26 14.44 -28.54
C HIS A 223 47.77 14.53 -28.25
N PRO A 224 48.60 13.58 -28.70
CA PRO A 224 50.05 13.74 -28.68
C PRO A 224 50.45 14.72 -29.78
N GLY A 225 51.07 15.83 -29.38
CA GLY A 225 51.68 16.79 -30.29
C GLY A 225 52.85 16.16 -31.03
N THR A 226 52.79 16.20 -32.36
CA THR A 226 53.93 15.94 -33.25
C THR A 226 54.89 17.13 -33.18
N SER A 227 56.14 16.84 -32.80
CA SER A 227 57.30 17.67 -33.13
C SER A 227 57.83 17.31 -34.52
#